data_AF-A0A9N8WAJ2-F1
#
_entry.id   AF-A0A9N8WAJ2-F1
#
_cell.length_a   1.000
_cell.length_b   1.000
_cell.length_c   1.000
_cell.angle_alpha   90.00
_cell.angle_beta   90.00
_cell.angle_gamma   90.00
#
_symmetry.space_group_name_H-M   'P 1'
#
loop_
_entity.id
_entity.type
_entity.pdbx_description
1 polymer ?
#
loop_
_entity_poly.entity_id
_entity_poly.type
_entity_poly.pdbx_seq_one_letter_code
_entity_poly.pdbx_strand_id
1 'polypeptide(L)'
;MAFPLVQVSWVYWRLRRFPTKRIFDAERKFIAKNTFELFFIHAPFSLYHAWILVIAVLTVYATFTPDRAVAYDAAAIETVTNDTTIANAATVYESPSIFVQILVILGLLFMECTAIGYIERFRGDIAGAAVIAWTLYGIWYEQQDAVIRWTAFVLALITTFHICKPIILKYVFKKDVDVIII
;
A
#
# COMPACT_ATOMS: atom_id res chain seq x y z
N MET A 1 15.04 -43.99 10.29
CA MET A 1 14.36 -43.18 9.25
C MET A 1 14.44 -41.69 9.63
N ALA A 2 15.61 -41.05 9.46
CA ALA A 2 15.81 -39.64 9.76
C ALA A 2 16.65 -39.00 8.65
N PHE A 3 16.03 -38.71 7.51
CA PHE A 3 16.73 -38.22 6.31
C PHE A 3 16.17 -36.98 5.58
N PRO A 4 15.02 -36.35 5.94
CA PRO A 4 14.57 -35.16 5.20
C PRO A 4 15.15 -33.83 5.72
N LEU A 5 15.54 -33.72 7.01
CA LEU A 5 15.96 -32.43 7.59
C LEU A 5 17.39 -32.02 7.20
N VAL A 6 18.27 -32.99 6.89
CA VAL A 6 19.66 -32.69 6.49
C VAL A 6 19.75 -32.17 5.06
N GLN A 7 18.83 -32.57 4.16
CA GLN A 7 18.83 -32.10 2.78
C GLN A 7 18.46 -30.60 2.68
N VAL A 8 17.53 -30.11 3.50
CA VAL A 8 17.19 -28.68 3.56
C VAL A 8 18.38 -27.86 4.07
N SER A 9 19.12 -28.39 5.04
CA SER A 9 20.36 -27.78 5.54
C SER A 9 21.46 -27.73 4.49
N TRP A 10 21.60 -28.77 3.66
CA TRP A 10 22.58 -28.78 2.56
C TRP A 10 22.25 -27.76 1.47
N VAL A 11 20.98 -27.64 1.08
CA VAL A 11 20.54 -26.63 0.10
C VAL A 11 20.69 -25.22 0.67
N TYR A 12 20.28 -25.00 1.92
CA TYR A 12 20.46 -23.72 2.62
C TYR A 12 21.94 -23.32 2.74
N TRP A 13 22.79 -24.26 3.14
CA TRP A 13 24.23 -24.04 3.27
C TRP A 13 24.92 -23.85 1.92
N ARG A 14 24.45 -24.52 0.86
CA ARG A 14 24.96 -24.36 -0.50
C ARG A 14 24.57 -23.02 -1.12
N LEU A 15 23.36 -22.53 -0.87
CA LEU A 15 22.93 -21.20 -1.28
C LEU A 15 23.72 -20.09 -0.57
N ARG A 16 24.13 -20.31 0.69
CA ARG A 16 24.92 -19.34 1.48
C ARG A 16 26.40 -19.26 1.08
N ARG A 17 26.93 -20.23 0.34
CA ARG A 17 28.35 -20.29 -0.08
C ARG A 17 28.65 -19.61 -1.41
N PHE A 18 27.64 -19.23 -2.19
CA PHE A 18 27.90 -18.39 -3.35
C PHE A 18 28.38 -17.02 -2.86
N PRO A 19 29.45 -16.44 -3.42
CA PRO A 19 29.85 -15.06 -3.18
C PRO A 19 28.83 -14.13 -3.83
N THR A 20 27.62 -14.14 -3.29
CA THR A 20 26.46 -13.36 -3.71
C THR A 20 26.77 -11.87 -3.70
N LYS A 21 27.70 -11.41 -2.86
CA LYS A 21 28.14 -10.01 -2.87
C LYS A 21 28.62 -9.56 -4.24
N ARG A 22 29.39 -10.38 -4.99
CA ARG A 22 29.93 -9.99 -6.31
C ARG A 22 28.91 -10.03 -7.46
N ILE A 23 27.90 -10.90 -7.37
CA ILE A 23 26.84 -11.01 -8.39
C ILE A 23 25.75 -9.94 -8.14
N PHE A 24 25.38 -9.70 -6.87
CA PHE A 24 24.48 -8.61 -6.50
C PHE A 24 25.11 -7.22 -6.71
N ASP A 25 26.44 -7.08 -6.67
CA ASP A 25 27.12 -5.81 -6.99
C ASP A 25 27.08 -5.47 -8.49
N ALA A 26 27.01 -6.47 -9.38
CA ALA A 26 26.89 -6.26 -10.82
C ALA A 26 25.45 -5.90 -11.23
N GLU A 27 24.44 -6.48 -10.56
CA GLU A 27 23.02 -6.17 -10.80
C GLU A 27 22.58 -4.84 -10.17
N ARG A 28 23.28 -4.33 -9.14
CA ARG A 28 23.02 -3.00 -8.56
C ARG A 28 23.37 -1.81 -9.47
N LYS A 29 23.88 -2.07 -10.67
CA LYS A 29 24.30 -1.08 -11.67
C LYS A 29 23.36 -0.99 -12.89
N PHE A 30 22.12 -1.44 -12.79
CA PHE A 30 21.08 -0.95 -13.70
C PHE A 30 20.63 0.45 -13.25
N ILE A 31 21.55 1.42 -13.34
CA ILE A 31 21.18 2.83 -13.26
C ILE A 31 20.58 3.14 -14.62
N ALA A 32 19.28 3.46 -14.64
CA ALA A 32 18.61 3.87 -15.87
C ALA A 32 19.43 5.00 -16.52
N LYS A 33 19.95 4.76 -17.72
CA LYS A 33 20.82 5.72 -18.39
C LYS A 33 20.00 6.85 -19.01
N ASN A 34 18.75 6.54 -19.38
CA ASN A 34 17.81 7.43 -20.02
C ASN A 34 16.44 7.38 -19.33
N THR A 35 15.67 8.46 -19.40
CA THR A 35 14.28 8.55 -18.90
C THR A 35 13.36 7.49 -19.52
N PHE A 36 13.61 7.11 -20.77
CA PHE A 36 12.88 6.02 -21.44
C PHE A 36 13.11 4.66 -20.78
N GLU A 37 14.37 4.31 -20.46
CA GLU A 37 14.70 3.07 -19.77
C GLU A 37 14.13 3.06 -18.34
N LEU A 38 14.13 4.22 -17.68
CA LEU A 38 13.46 4.35 -16.39
C LEU A 38 11.95 4.07 -16.52
N PHE A 39 11.26 4.78 -17.39
CA PHE A 39 9.80 4.70 -17.52
C PHE A 39 9.31 3.33 -17.98
N PHE A 40 9.98 2.71 -18.96
CA PHE A 40 9.50 1.45 -19.55
C PHE A 40 10.08 0.20 -18.92
N ILE A 41 11.25 0.27 -18.27
CA ILE A 41 11.90 -0.93 -17.70
C ILE A 41 11.79 -0.93 -16.17
N HIS A 42 12.06 0.20 -15.51
CA HIS A 42 12.14 0.23 -14.05
C HIS A 42 10.80 0.58 -13.39
N ALA A 43 10.04 1.54 -13.93
CA ALA A 43 8.80 1.99 -13.33
C ALA A 43 7.74 0.87 -13.21
N PRO A 44 7.51 -0.01 -14.20
CA PRO A 44 6.51 -1.08 -14.07
C PRO A 44 6.88 -2.10 -12.99
N PHE A 45 8.16 -2.41 -12.83
CA PHE A 45 8.64 -3.34 -11.81
C PHE A 45 8.47 -2.77 -10.40
N SER A 46 8.83 -1.50 -10.21
CA SER A 46 8.61 -0.79 -8.96
C SER A 46 7.12 -0.70 -8.61
N LEU A 47 6.30 -0.27 -9.58
CA LEU A 47 4.86 -0.14 -9.45
C LEU A 47 4.25 -1.47 -8.99
N TYR A 48 4.64 -2.57 -9.63
CA TYR A 48 4.19 -3.91 -9.28
C TYR A 48 4.59 -4.33 -7.87
N HIS A 49 5.83 -4.02 -7.45
CA HIS A 49 6.30 -4.33 -6.09
C HIS A 49 5.48 -3.60 -5.02
N ALA A 50 5.24 -2.30 -5.22
CA ALA A 50 4.39 -1.51 -4.34
C ALA A 50 2.94 -2.01 -4.35
N TRP A 51 2.42 -2.39 -5.52
CA TRP A 51 1.07 -2.91 -5.67
C TRP A 51 0.86 -4.25 -4.95
N ILE A 52 1.82 -5.18 -5.00
CA ILE A 52 1.75 -6.42 -4.23
C ILE A 52 1.66 -6.12 -2.73
N LEU A 53 2.46 -5.17 -2.24
CA LEU A 53 2.44 -4.79 -0.82
C LEU A 53 1.08 -4.21 -0.44
N VAL A 54 0.52 -3.32 -1.27
CA VAL A 54 -0.82 -2.78 -1.08
C VAL A 54 -1.87 -3.90 -1.01
N ILE A 55 -1.89 -4.81 -2.00
CA ILE A 55 -2.84 -5.91 -2.01
C ILE A 55 -2.66 -6.79 -0.78
N ALA A 56 -1.43 -7.12 -0.40
CA ALA A 56 -1.17 -7.94 0.78
C ALA A 56 -1.74 -7.29 2.05
N VAL A 57 -1.51 -5.99 2.25
CA VAL A 57 -2.06 -5.23 3.38
C VAL A 57 -3.58 -5.20 3.34
N LEU A 58 -4.19 -4.86 2.19
CA LEU A 58 -5.64 -4.82 2.03
C LEU A 58 -6.29 -6.20 2.22
N THR A 59 -5.61 -7.28 1.81
CA THR A 59 -6.11 -8.65 1.97
C THR A 59 -6.11 -9.08 3.44
N VAL A 60 -5.07 -8.70 4.19
CA VAL A 60 -5.02 -8.87 5.65
C VAL A 60 -6.22 -8.16 6.27
N TYR A 61 -6.47 -6.90 5.90
CA TYR A 61 -7.65 -6.18 6.39
C TYR A 61 -8.96 -6.88 6.06
N ALA A 62 -9.21 -7.19 4.79
CA ALA A 62 -10.42 -7.87 4.36
C ALA A 62 -10.66 -9.20 5.11
N THR A 63 -9.59 -9.87 5.54
CA THR A 63 -9.68 -11.11 6.33
C THR A 63 -10.08 -10.84 7.79
N PHE A 64 -9.59 -9.76 8.39
CA PHE A 64 -9.85 -9.44 9.81
C PHE A 64 -11.04 -8.50 10.04
N THR A 65 -11.58 -7.89 8.98
CA THR A 65 -12.74 -6.99 9.02
C THR A 65 -13.83 -7.47 8.05
N PRO A 66 -14.42 -8.66 8.27
CA PRO A 66 -15.52 -9.12 7.42
C PRO A 66 -16.70 -8.17 7.50
N ASP A 67 -17.46 -8.07 6.40
CA ASP A 67 -18.65 -7.23 6.32
C ASP A 67 -19.59 -7.54 7.49
N ARG A 68 -19.94 -6.49 8.24
CA ARG A 68 -21.00 -6.61 9.22
C ARG A 68 -22.32 -6.65 8.47
N ALA A 69 -23.06 -7.74 8.61
CA ALA A 69 -24.41 -7.82 8.07
C ALA A 69 -25.23 -6.65 8.61
N VAL A 70 -25.67 -5.76 7.71
CA VAL A 70 -26.59 -4.69 8.05
C VAL A 70 -27.86 -5.37 8.54
N ALA A 71 -28.12 -5.32 9.84
CA ALA A 71 -29.39 -5.77 10.38
C ALA A 71 -30.46 -4.85 9.77
N TYR A 72 -31.27 -5.39 8.86
CA TYR A 72 -32.55 -4.78 8.54
C TYR A 72 -33.33 -4.75 9.85
N ASP A 73 -33.70 -3.56 10.32
CA ASP A 73 -34.64 -3.45 11.42
C ASP A 73 -36.00 -3.98 10.95
N ALA A 74 -36.30 -5.24 11.29
CA ALA A 74 -37.57 -5.85 10.97
C ALA A 74 -38.75 -5.14 11.67
N ALA A 75 -38.51 -4.32 12.71
CA ALA A 75 -39.53 -3.50 13.36
C ALA A 75 -39.84 -2.20 12.60
N ALA A 76 -38.96 -1.75 11.69
CA ALA A 76 -39.26 -0.70 10.71
C ALA A 76 -40.15 -1.20 9.54
N ILE A 77 -40.42 -2.51 9.50
CA ILE A 77 -41.35 -3.18 8.57
C ILE A 77 -42.69 -3.45 9.29
N GLU A 78 -43.13 -2.56 10.18
CA GLU A 78 -44.49 -2.61 10.71
C GLU A 78 -45.21 -1.32 10.32
N THR A 79 -45.67 -1.27 9.06
CA THR A 79 -46.83 -0.51 8.51
C THR A 79 -46.78 -0.40 6.98
N VAL A 80 -46.29 -1.44 6.28
CA VAL A 80 -46.47 -1.52 4.82
C VAL A 80 -47.91 -1.97 4.54
N THR A 81 -48.83 -1.02 4.63
CA THR A 81 -50.12 -1.11 3.97
C THR A 81 -50.09 -0.15 2.79
N ASN A 82 -50.26 -0.73 1.60
CA ASN A 82 -50.27 -0.10 0.27
C ASN A 82 -48.89 0.02 -0.40
N ASP A 83 -48.72 -0.91 -1.34
CA ASP A 83 -47.80 -0.93 -2.48
C ASP A 83 -47.48 0.47 -3.03
N THR A 84 -46.28 1.00 -2.72
CA THR A 84 -45.52 2.02 -3.48
C THR A 84 -44.23 2.49 -2.76
N THR A 85 -43.97 2.12 -1.49
CA THR A 85 -42.86 2.73 -0.71
C THR A 85 -41.79 1.77 -0.21
N ILE A 86 -41.37 0.79 -1.01
CA ILE A 86 -40.11 0.05 -0.74
C ILE A 86 -38.94 0.89 -1.30
N ALA A 87 -38.71 2.06 -0.73
CA ALA A 87 -37.57 2.91 -1.10
C ALA A 87 -36.65 3.22 0.09
N ASN A 88 -37.08 2.92 1.32
CA ASN A 88 -36.36 3.35 2.52
C ASN A 88 -36.09 2.18 3.46
N ALA A 89 -35.50 1.11 2.94
CA ALA A 89 -34.64 0.29 3.77
C ALA A 89 -33.37 1.10 4.04
N ALA A 90 -33.48 2.10 4.92
CA ALA A 90 -32.35 2.90 5.35
C ALA A 90 -31.38 1.93 6.04
N THR A 91 -30.33 1.53 5.33
CA THR A 91 -29.25 0.75 5.90
C THR A 91 -28.65 1.58 7.02
N VAL A 92 -28.93 1.20 8.27
CA VAL A 92 -28.33 1.85 9.43
C VAL A 92 -26.84 1.54 9.40
N TYR A 93 -26.04 2.53 9.01
CA TYR A 93 -24.58 2.41 8.99
C TYR A 93 -24.07 2.40 10.42
N GLU A 94 -23.70 1.22 10.91
CA GLU A 94 -23.05 1.11 12.21
C GLU A 94 -21.55 1.43 12.04
N SER A 95 -21.05 2.37 12.83
CA SER A 95 -19.63 2.73 12.80
C SER A 95 -18.75 1.54 13.21
N PRO A 96 -17.56 1.35 12.60
CA PRO A 96 -16.65 0.28 12.97
C PRO A 96 -16.28 0.33 14.45
N SER A 97 -16.00 -0.84 15.04
CA SER A 97 -15.52 -0.90 16.43
C SER A 97 -14.15 -0.22 16.57
N ILE A 98 -13.88 0.34 17.76
CA ILE A 98 -12.62 1.02 18.08
C ILE A 98 -11.41 0.12 17.79
N PHE A 99 -11.53 -1.19 18.04
CA PHE A 99 -10.46 -2.15 17.76
C PHE A 99 -10.13 -2.21 16.26
N VAL A 100 -11.15 -2.30 15.40
CA VAL A 100 -10.97 -2.30 13.93
C VAL A 100 -10.35 -0.99 13.48
N GLN A 101 -10.84 0.14 14.02
CA GLN A 101 -10.31 1.46 13.70
C GLN A 101 -8.81 1.58 14.02
N ILE A 102 -8.38 1.11 15.20
CA ILE A 102 -6.95 1.08 15.58
C ILE A 102 -6.15 0.19 14.63
N LEU A 103 -6.66 -1.00 14.31
CA LEU A 103 -5.99 -1.94 13.41
C LEU A 103 -5.80 -1.30 12.02
N VAL A 104 -6.81 -0.63 11.48
CA VAL A 104 -6.75 0.10 10.20
C VAL A 104 -5.71 1.21 10.23
N ILE A 105 -5.73 2.05 11.26
CA ILE A 105 -4.76 3.14 11.41
C ILE A 105 -3.32 2.60 11.44
N LEU A 106 -3.07 1.47 12.11
CA LEU A 106 -1.73 0.86 12.16
C LEU A 106 -1.19 0.49 10.78
N GLY A 107 -2.01 -0.09 9.90
CA GLY A 107 -1.55 -0.45 8.55
C GLY A 107 -1.53 0.71 7.58
N LEU A 108 -2.36 1.74 7.77
CA LEU A 108 -2.18 3.01 7.08
C LEU A 108 -0.81 3.62 7.41
N LEU A 109 -0.41 3.61 8.68
CA LEU A 109 0.92 4.05 9.10
C LEU A 109 2.03 3.16 8.55
N PHE A 110 1.83 1.84 8.50
CA PHE A 110 2.77 0.91 7.88
C PHE A 110 2.97 1.21 6.39
N MET A 111 1.88 1.48 5.65
CA MET A 111 1.95 1.87 4.24
C MET A 111 2.69 3.20 4.07
N GLU A 112 2.41 4.19 4.91
CA GLU A 112 3.13 5.48 4.87
C GLU A 112 4.63 5.32 5.12
N CYS A 113 5.02 4.59 6.17
CA CYS A 113 6.43 4.28 6.43
C CYS A 113 7.10 3.59 5.24
N THR A 114 6.36 2.72 4.55
CA THR A 114 6.86 2.03 3.35
C THR A 114 7.02 3.00 2.17
N ALA A 115 6.08 3.94 1.98
CA ALA A 115 6.18 4.98 0.95
C ALA A 115 7.40 5.90 1.17
N ILE A 116 7.66 6.28 2.43
CA ILE A 116 8.89 6.99 2.79
C ILE A 116 10.12 6.14 2.48
N GLY A 117 10.06 4.83 2.75
CA GLY A 117 11.10 3.86 2.39
C GLY A 117 11.42 3.86 0.89
N TYR A 118 10.41 3.86 0.01
CA TYR A 118 10.58 3.98 -1.45
C TYR A 118 11.37 5.24 -1.83
N ILE A 119 11.07 6.36 -1.20
CA ILE A 119 11.71 7.65 -1.52
C ILE A 119 13.14 7.72 -0.95
N GLU A 120 13.34 7.36 0.31
CA GLU A 120 14.63 7.59 0.99
C GLU A 120 15.64 6.44 0.79
N ARG A 121 15.17 5.20 0.72
CA ARG A 121 16.03 4.00 0.73
C ARG A 121 16.21 3.36 -0.64
N PHE A 122 15.22 3.46 -1.52
CA PHE A 122 15.25 2.87 -2.87
C PHE A 122 15.65 3.87 -3.96
N ARG A 123 16.61 4.77 -3.67
CA ARG A 123 17.13 5.77 -4.63
C ARG A 123 16.05 6.70 -5.20
N GLY A 124 15.11 7.13 -4.35
CA GLY A 124 14.06 8.05 -4.78
C GLY A 124 13.09 7.40 -5.76
N ASP A 125 12.65 6.18 -5.48
CA ASP A 125 11.69 5.46 -6.32
C ASP A 125 10.29 6.09 -6.19
N ILE A 126 10.01 7.04 -7.08
CA ILE A 126 8.76 7.79 -7.09
C ILE A 126 7.59 6.92 -7.53
N ALA A 127 7.82 5.91 -8.39
CA ALA A 127 6.75 5.07 -8.93
C ALA A 127 6.06 4.27 -7.81
N GLY A 128 6.85 3.60 -6.96
CA GLY A 128 6.33 2.83 -5.83
C GLY A 128 5.61 3.69 -4.79
N ALA A 129 6.17 4.86 -4.46
CA ALA A 129 5.54 5.80 -3.55
C ALA A 129 4.22 6.38 -4.10
N ALA A 130 4.15 6.63 -5.42
CA ALA A 130 2.95 7.13 -6.08
C ALA A 130 1.78 6.14 -6.01
N VAL A 131 2.07 4.83 -6.10
CA VAL A 131 1.06 3.78 -5.91
C VAL A 131 0.45 3.85 -4.52
N ILE A 132 1.30 3.95 -3.49
CA ILE A 132 0.81 4.01 -2.10
C ILE A 132 -0.01 5.28 -1.88
N ALA A 133 0.45 6.43 -2.40
CA ALA A 133 -0.31 7.67 -2.34
C ALA A 133 -1.68 7.53 -3.02
N TRP A 134 -1.74 6.92 -4.21
CA TRP A 134 -2.99 6.64 -4.92
C TRP A 134 -3.94 5.75 -4.11
N THR A 135 -3.41 4.69 -3.48
CA THR A 135 -4.18 3.83 -2.59
C THR A 135 -4.76 4.59 -1.41
N LEU A 136 -3.99 5.47 -0.76
CA LEU A 136 -4.47 6.27 0.37
C LEU A 136 -5.59 7.23 -0.04
N TYR A 137 -5.52 7.84 -1.24
CA TYR A 137 -6.64 8.62 -1.79
C TYR A 137 -7.88 7.77 -2.06
N GLY A 138 -7.71 6.55 -2.59
CA GLY A 138 -8.81 5.61 -2.80
C GLY A 138 -9.50 5.22 -1.49
N ILE A 139 -8.71 4.94 -0.44
CA ILE A 139 -9.25 4.66 0.90
C ILE A 139 -10.02 5.87 1.44
N TRP A 140 -9.47 7.09 1.30
CA TRP A 140 -10.19 8.29 1.71
C TRP A 140 -11.55 8.45 1.01
N TYR A 141 -11.62 8.15 -0.29
CA TYR A 141 -12.85 8.29 -1.06
C TYR A 141 -13.93 7.27 -0.65
N GLU A 142 -13.55 6.04 -0.36
CA GLU A 142 -14.50 4.94 -0.10
C GLU A 142 -14.99 4.90 1.36
N GLN A 143 -14.16 5.33 2.31
CA GLN A 143 -14.46 5.15 3.74
C GLN A 143 -15.53 6.11 4.24
N GLN A 144 -16.56 5.58 4.90
CA GLN A 144 -17.64 6.37 5.51
C GLN A 144 -17.31 6.79 6.96
N ASP A 145 -16.46 6.03 7.66
CA ASP A 145 -15.99 6.39 8.99
C ASP A 145 -15.11 7.64 8.94
N ALA A 146 -15.47 8.65 9.73
CA ALA A 146 -14.79 9.95 9.70
C ALA A 146 -13.31 9.85 10.09
N VAL A 147 -12.97 9.04 11.09
CA VAL A 147 -11.60 8.96 11.62
C VAL A 147 -10.69 8.28 10.60
N ILE A 148 -11.10 7.13 10.05
CA ILE A 148 -10.31 6.42 9.03
C ILE A 148 -10.17 7.30 7.79
N ARG A 149 -11.26 7.92 7.35
CA ARG A 149 -11.29 8.81 6.19
C ARG A 149 -10.29 9.95 6.32
N TRP A 150 -10.38 10.74 7.39
CA TRP A 150 -9.50 11.90 7.57
C TRP A 150 -8.04 11.50 7.82
N THR A 151 -7.80 10.38 8.50
CA THR A 151 -6.45 9.85 8.71
C THR A 151 -5.81 9.46 7.38
N ALA A 152 -6.52 8.72 6.54
CA ALA A 152 -6.05 8.34 5.20
C ALA A 152 -5.76 9.56 4.32
N PHE A 153 -6.60 10.59 4.40
CA PHE A 153 -6.39 11.84 3.66
C PHE A 153 -5.12 12.58 4.08
N VAL A 154 -4.90 12.75 5.39
CA VAL A 154 -3.71 13.41 5.92
C VAL A 154 -2.45 12.66 5.52
N LEU A 155 -2.45 11.33 5.63
CA LEU A 155 -1.32 10.51 5.21
C LEU A 155 -1.09 10.62 3.70
N ALA A 156 -2.13 10.51 2.86
CA ALA A 156 -2.02 10.67 1.40
C ALA A 156 -1.37 12.00 1.01
N LEU A 157 -1.74 13.07 1.69
CA LEU A 157 -1.21 14.41 1.48
C LEU A 157 0.26 14.49 1.90
N ILE A 158 0.64 13.92 3.05
CA ILE A 158 2.03 13.82 3.50
C ILE A 158 2.88 13.03 2.49
N THR A 159 2.39 11.88 2.00
CA THR A 159 3.08 11.08 0.98
C THR A 159 3.27 11.87 -0.30
N THR A 160 2.23 12.59 -0.74
CA THR A 160 2.27 13.42 -1.96
C THR A 160 3.35 14.49 -1.86
N PHE A 161 3.43 15.19 -0.73
CA PHE A 161 4.49 16.18 -0.50
C PHE A 161 5.88 15.54 -0.44
N HIS A 162 6.01 14.33 0.13
CA HIS A 162 7.28 13.61 0.13
C HIS A 162 7.72 13.20 -1.27
N ILE A 163 6.79 12.84 -2.16
CA ILE A 163 7.09 12.56 -3.57
C ILE A 163 7.61 13.82 -4.28
N CYS A 164 7.07 15.00 -3.97
CA CYS A 164 7.52 16.26 -4.56
C CYS A 164 8.92 16.70 -4.08
N LYS A 165 9.32 16.35 -2.84
CA LYS A 165 10.60 16.75 -2.24
C LYS A 165 11.81 16.46 -3.15
N PRO A 166 12.05 15.23 -3.65
CA PRO A 166 13.20 14.95 -4.50
C PRO A 166 13.13 15.66 -5.87
N ILE A 167 11.92 15.88 -6.40
CA ILE A 167 11.69 16.63 -7.66
C ILE A 167 12.13 18.09 -7.50
N ILE A 168 11.69 18.74 -6.42
CA ILE A 168 12.02 20.14 -6.14
C ILE A 168 13.53 20.31 -5.91
N LEU A 169 14.15 19.42 -5.13
CA LEU A 169 15.60 19.47 -4.86
C LEU A 169 16.43 19.39 -6.14
N LYS A 170 16.03 18.56 -7.11
CA LYS A 170 16.73 18.41 -8.38
C LYS A 170 16.49 19.57 -9.33
N TYR A 171 15.22 19.93 -9.57
CA TYR A 171 14.87 20.92 -10.61
C TYR A 171 14.98 22.37 -10.15
N VAL A 172 14.64 22.69 -8.90
CA VAL A 172 14.66 24.07 -8.39
C VAL A 172 16.03 24.41 -7.81
N PHE A 173 16.59 23.51 -7.00
CA PHE A 173 17.85 23.78 -6.28
C PHE A 173 19.11 23.25 -7.00
N LYS A 174 18.97 22.55 -8.13
CA LYS A 174 20.08 21.93 -8.89
C LYS A 174 21.04 21.12 -7.99
N LYS A 175 20.53 20.50 -6.92
CA LYS A 175 21.32 19.57 -6.13
C LYS A 175 21.37 18.23 -6.86
N ASP A 176 22.56 17.65 -6.96
CA ASP A 176 22.74 16.28 -7.41
C ASP A 176 22.15 15.34 -6.35
N VAL A 177 20.88 14.97 -6.56
CA VAL A 177 20.19 13.97 -5.75
C VAL A 177 20.15 12.68 -6.56
N ASP A 178 20.58 11.58 -5.96
CA ASP A 178 20.49 10.21 -6.50
C ASP A 178 19.03 9.73 -6.51
N VAL A 179 18.15 10.48 -7.17
CA VAL A 179 16.72 10.22 -7.27
C VAL A 179 16.40 9.86 -8.72
N ILE A 180 15.77 8.70 -8.87
CA ILE A 180 15.27 8.16 -10.11
C ILE A 180 13.89 8.81 -10.39
N ILE A 181 13.88 9.91 -11.12
CA ILE A 181 12.66 10.70 -11.44
C ILE A 181 12.12 10.34 -12.82
N ILE A 182 10.85 9.95 -12.86
CA ILE A 182 10.02 9.75 -14.06
C ILE A 182 9.96 11.04 -14.90
#